data_AF-A0A927L308-F1
#
_entry.id   AF-A0A927L308-F1
#
_cell.length_a   1.000
_cell.length_b   1.000
_cell.length_c   1.000
_cell.angle_alpha   90.00
_cell.angle_beta   90.00
_cell.angle_gamma   90.00
#
_symmetry.space_group_name_H-M   'P 1'
#
loop_
_entity.id
_entity.type
_entity.pdbx_description
1 polymer ?
#
loop_
_entity_poly.entity_id
_entity_poly.type
_entity_poly.pdbx_seq_one_letter_code
_entity_poly.pdbx_strand_id
1 'polypeptide(L)' 'MADAAYAVLTRDARTCTGNLFIDDEVLSGEGVTDLAAYSPAGFEGDLALDIFVDPA' A
#
# COMPACT_ATOMS: atom_id res chain seq x y z
N MET A 1 -0.90 2.30 -4.58
CA MET A 1 -0.18 1.48 -5.60
C MET A 1 1.18 2.03 -6.08
N ALA A 2 1.30 3.09 -6.88
CA ALA A 2 2.58 3.46 -7.53
C ALA A 2 3.73 3.71 -6.54
N ASP A 3 3.46 4.48 -5.48
CA ASP A 3 4.46 4.80 -4.45
C ASP A 3 4.89 3.55 -3.66
N ALA A 4 3.96 2.63 -3.36
CA ALA A 4 4.28 1.36 -2.73
C ALA A 4 5.19 0.50 -3.61
N ALA A 5 4.92 0.45 -4.93
CA ALA A 5 5.79 -0.25 -5.87
C ALA A 5 7.19 0.40 -5.92
N TYR A 6 7.26 1.74 -5.93
CA TYR A 6 8.54 2.45 -5.87
C TYR A 6 9.34 2.08 -4.62
N ALA A 7 8.69 2.11 -3.44
CA ALA A 7 9.32 1.74 -2.18
C ALA A 7 9.90 0.31 -2.23
N VAL A 8 9.14 -0.67 -2.73
CA VAL A 8 9.61 -2.07 -2.88
C VAL A 8 10.77 -2.16 -3.87
N LEU A 9 10.68 -1.50 -5.02
CA LEU A 9 11.70 -1.55 -6.07
C LEU A 9 13.02 -0.89 -5.67
N THR A 10 12.99 0.03 -4.69
CA THR A 10 14.20 0.69 -4.17
C THR A 10 14.88 -0.07 -3.03
N ARG A 11 14.28 -1.15 -2.50
CA ARG A 11 14.89 -2.00 -1.46
C ARG A 11 15.94 -2.94 -2.06
N ASP A 12 16.84 -3.46 -1.22
CA ASP A 12 17.82 -4.46 -1.66
C ASP A 12 17.11 -5.77 -2.05
N ALA A 13 17.14 -6.09 -3.34
CA ALA A 13 16.49 -7.27 -3.90
C ALA A 13 17.00 -8.60 -3.33
N ARG A 14 18.22 -8.65 -2.75
CA ARG A 14 18.74 -9.87 -2.12
C ARG A 14 18.08 -10.19 -0.79
N THR A 15 17.52 -9.18 -0.13
CA THR A 15 16.87 -9.31 1.19
C THR A 15 15.36 -9.13 1.10
N CYS A 16 14.87 -8.37 0.13
CA CYS A 16 13.45 -8.09 -0.09
C CYS A 16 12.88 -8.94 -1.23
N THR A 17 12.68 -10.24 -0.99
CA THR A 17 12.14 -11.21 -1.97
C THR A 17 11.18 -12.20 -1.31
N GLY A 18 10.27 -12.79 -2.09
CA GLY A 18 9.33 -13.81 -1.62
C GLY A 18 8.15 -13.27 -0.79
N ASN A 19 7.84 -11.98 -0.91
CA ASN A 19 6.77 -11.32 -0.15
C ASN A 19 5.51 -11.11 -1.00
N LEU A 20 4.34 -11.18 -0.37
CA LEU A 20 3.06 -10.74 -0.91
C LEU A 20 2.66 -9.47 -0.15
N PHE A 21 3.09 -8.32 -0.66
CA PHE A 21 2.87 -7.04 0.00
C PHE A 21 1.47 -6.47 -0.26
N ILE A 22 0.89 -5.82 0.75
CA ILE A 22 -0.24 -4.89 0.60
C ILE A 22 0.31 -3.46 0.55
N ASP A 23 -0.29 -2.60 -0.25
CA ASP A 23 0.28 -1.28 -0.53
C ASP A 23 0.20 -0.31 0.66
N ASP A 24 -0.85 -0.38 1.48
CA ASP A 24 -0.97 0.37 2.73
C ASP A 24 0.06 -0.04 3.79
N GLU A 25 0.32 -1.33 3.95
CA GLU A 25 1.35 -1.87 4.84
C GLU A 25 2.75 -1.44 4.39
N VAL A 26 3.03 -1.47 3.09
CA VAL A 26 4.29 -0.98 2.54
C VAL A 26 4.47 0.51 2.82
N LEU A 27 3.45 1.32 2.53
CA LEU A 27 3.49 2.77 2.71
C LEU A 27 3.61 3.16 4.18
N SER A 28 2.90 2.49 5.07
CA SER A 28 3.04 2.70 6.52
C SER A 28 4.43 2.37 7.03
N GLY A 29 5.08 1.32 6.49
CA GLY A 29 6.48 0.99 6.78
C GLY A 29 7.48 2.06 6.33
N GLU A 30 7.15 2.83 5.29
CA GLU A 30 7.93 4.01 4.85
C GLU A 30 7.55 5.30 5.61
N GLY A 31 6.65 5.20 6.59
CA GLY A 31 6.21 6.32 7.43
C GLY A 31 5.02 7.11 6.89
N VAL A 32 4.38 6.66 5.81
CA VAL A 32 3.16 7.27 5.28
C VAL A 32 1.96 6.75 6.07
N THR A 33 1.45 7.55 7.00
CA THR A 33 0.34 7.16 7.88
C THR A 33 -1.01 7.75 7.47
N ASP A 34 -1.01 8.79 6.64
CA ASP A 34 -2.22 9.41 6.12
C ASP A 34 -2.40 9.03 4.64
N LEU A 35 -3.33 8.10 4.40
CA LEU A 35 -3.64 7.59 3.06
C LEU A 35 -4.79 8.35 2.39
N ALA A 36 -5.39 9.36 3.04
CA ALA A 36 -6.51 10.12 2.48
C ALA A 36 -6.14 10.82 1.16
N ALA A 37 -4.86 11.16 0.99
CA ALA A 37 -4.34 11.75 -0.26
C ALA A 37 -4.45 10.81 -1.48
N TYR A 38 -4.59 9.50 -1.26
CA TYR A 38 -4.74 8.50 -2.33
C TYR A 38 -6.20 8.18 -2.65
N SER A 39 -7.16 8.73 -1.90
CA SER A 39 -8.58 8.55 -2.19
C SER A 39 -8.98 9.22 -3.51
N PRO A 40 -9.98 8.68 -4.23
CA PRO A 40 -10.53 9.36 -5.39
C PRO A 40 -11.01 10.77 -5.03
N ALA A 41 -10.77 11.73 -5.93
CA ALA A 41 -11.10 13.13 -5.66
C ALA A 41 -12.61 13.30 -5.36
N GLY A 42 -12.92 13.85 -4.19
CA GLY A 42 -14.29 14.09 -3.74
C GLY A 42 -15.05 12.84 -3.29
N PHE A 43 -14.36 11.72 -3.07
CA PHE A 43 -14.97 10.54 -2.47
C PHE A 43 -15.08 10.70 -0.94
N GLU A 44 -16.29 10.49 -0.41
CA GLU A 44 -16.57 10.46 1.01
C GLU A 44 -17.28 9.13 1.32
N GLY A 45 -16.66 8.29 2.15
CA GLY A 45 -17.20 6.99 2.56
C GLY A 45 -16.14 5.93 2.80
N ASP A 46 -16.58 4.73 3.16
CA ASP A 46 -15.70 3.58 3.34
C ASP A 46 -15.27 3.02 1.98
N LEU A 47 -13.96 2.81 1.81
CA LEU A 47 -13.42 2.17 0.62
C LEU A 47 -13.77 0.68 0.64
N ALA A 48 -14.10 0.14 -0.53
CA ALA A 48 -14.29 -1.29 -0.69
C ALA A 48 -12.93 -2.01 -0.60
N LEU A 49 -12.92 -3.18 0.04
CA LEU A 49 -11.76 -4.07 0.04
C LEU A 49 -11.53 -4.66 -1.36
N ASP A 50 -10.27 -4.97 -1.66
CA ASP A 50 -9.92 -5.66 -2.91
C ASP A 50 -10.33 -7.15 -2.85
N ILE A 51 -10.52 -7.75 -4.02
CA ILE A 51 -11.22 -9.05 -4.21
C ILE A 51 -10.57 -10.27 -3.53
N PHE A 52 -9.36 -10.14 -3.00
CA PHE A 52 -8.63 -11.21 -2.29
C PHE A 52 -8.09 -10.77 -0.92
N VAL A 53 -8.65 -9.70 -0.36
CA VAL A 53 -8.28 -9.18 0.95
C VAL A 53 -9.47 -9.32 1.89
N ASP A 54 -9.29 -10.09 2.97
CA ASP A 54 -10.27 -10.23 4.03
C ASP A 54 -10.20 -9.03 5.01
N PRO A 55 -11.30 -8.68 5.70
CA PRO A 55 -11.26 -7.68 6.76
C PRO A 55 -10.33 -8.13 7.91
N ALA A 56 -9.51 -7.21 8.42
CA ALA A 56 -8.63 -7.43 9.56
C ALA A 56 -9.37 -7.51 10.90
#